data_AF-A0A7J7GI47-F1
#
_entry.id   AF-A0A7J7GI47-F1
#
_cell.length_a   1.000
_cell.length_b   1.000
_cell.length_c   1.000
_cell.angle_alpha   90.00
_cell.angle_beta   90.00
_cell.angle_gamma   90.00
#
_symmetry.space_group_name_H-M   'P 1'
#
loop_
_entity.id
_entity.type
_entity.pdbx_description
1 polymer ?
#
loop_
_entity_poly.entity_id
_entity_poly.type
_entity_poly.pdbx_seq_one_letter_code
_entity_poly.pdbx_strand_id
1 'polypeptide(L)'
;MIITGSDSSTISEVKQHLFRILLNEGSGTIALNMKLNTTDDVPLDDPMLYQVGRIGIGICYDIRFQELAMLYAARGPAEHCQYHLWTSGAHLICYPGAFNMTTGPLHWELLQRARAADNQLYVATCSPARDAGAGYVAWGHSTLVGPFGEILATTEHDEAIIISEVDYSQIELRRTSLPLEKQRRGDLYQLVDVQRLNS
;
A
#
# COMPACT_ATOMS: atom_id res chain seq x y z
N MET A 1 -8.80 1.99 8.70
CA MET A 1 -7.42 1.64 9.11
C MET A 1 -6.90 2.78 9.98
N ILE A 2 -6.28 2.48 11.11
CA ILE A 2 -5.63 3.47 11.99
C ILE A 2 -4.13 3.27 11.80
N ILE A 3 -3.40 4.31 11.44
CA ILE A 3 -1.93 4.30 11.49
C ILE A 3 -1.53 4.97 12.79
N THR A 4 -0.70 4.30 13.58
CA THR A 4 -0.12 4.86 14.81
C THR A 4 1.38 5.12 14.64
N GLY A 5 1.86 6.23 15.20
CA GLY A 5 3.28 6.50 15.37
C GLY A 5 3.93 5.56 16.38
N SER A 6 5.26 5.59 16.45
CA SER A 6 6.04 4.83 17.43
C SER A 6 5.71 5.21 18.88
N ASP A 7 5.16 6.40 19.10
CA ASP A 7 4.65 6.94 20.37
C ASP A 7 3.18 6.57 20.64
N SER A 8 2.57 5.71 19.81
CA SER A 8 1.15 5.34 19.84
C SER A 8 0.17 6.48 19.50
N SER A 9 0.65 7.62 18.98
CA SER A 9 -0.22 8.68 18.47
C SER A 9 -0.90 8.25 17.17
N THR A 10 -2.17 8.60 16.97
CA THR A 10 -2.85 8.34 15.69
C THR A 10 -2.38 9.33 14.63
N ILE A 11 -1.81 8.81 13.54
CA ILE A 11 -1.33 9.57 12.39
C ILE A 11 -2.44 9.77 11.34
N SER A 12 -3.29 8.77 11.10
CA SER A 12 -4.39 8.87 10.11
C SER A 12 -5.49 7.81 10.26
N GLU A 13 -6.70 8.15 9.81
CA GLU A 13 -7.83 7.23 9.63
C GLU A 13 -8.33 7.25 8.17
N VAL A 14 -8.41 6.08 7.51
CA VAL A 14 -8.83 6.00 6.11
C VAL A 14 -9.73 4.78 5.84
N LYS A 15 -10.83 5.00 5.10
CA LYS A 15 -11.61 4.00 4.33
C LYS A 15 -12.37 4.73 3.21
N GLN A 16 -12.01 4.50 1.94
CA GLN A 16 -12.59 5.29 0.83
C GLN A 16 -13.72 4.58 0.07
N HIS A 17 -13.65 3.25 -0.13
CA HIS A 17 -14.76 2.51 -0.73
C HIS A 17 -15.40 1.51 0.27
N LEU A 18 -16.71 1.62 0.47
CA LEU A 18 -17.51 0.65 1.21
C LEU A 18 -17.88 -0.53 0.30
N PHE A 19 -17.32 -1.70 0.59
CA PHE A 19 -17.81 -2.95 0.04
C PHE A 19 -19.18 -3.28 0.66
N ARG A 20 -20.25 -3.29 -0.15
CA ARG A 20 -21.63 -3.61 0.30
C ARG A 20 -22.10 -4.89 -0.40
N ILE A 21 -21.94 -6.02 0.28
CA ILE A 21 -22.78 -7.22 0.10
C ILE A 21 -23.45 -7.42 1.45
N LEU A 22 -24.79 -7.51 1.48
CA LEU A 22 -25.56 -7.76 2.71
C LEU A 22 -25.16 -9.14 3.26
N LEU A 23 -24.24 -9.16 4.21
CA LEU A 23 -23.93 -10.31 5.05
C LEU A 23 -23.95 -9.82 6.50
N ASN A 24 -24.68 -10.56 7.33
CA ASN A 24 -25.02 -10.22 8.70
C ASN A 24 -23.79 -9.85 9.56
N GLU A 25 -24.04 -8.98 10.53
CA GLU A 25 -23.09 -8.33 11.43
C GLU A 25 -22.06 -9.30 12.05
N GLY A 26 -20.77 -8.97 11.96
CA GLY A 26 -19.70 -9.71 12.63
C GLY A 26 -18.26 -9.48 12.14
N SER A 27 -17.95 -8.39 11.43
CA SER A 27 -16.61 -8.23 10.83
C SER A 27 -15.60 -7.66 11.81
N GLY A 28 -14.66 -8.48 12.26
CA GLY A 28 -13.57 -8.11 13.16
C GLY A 28 -12.62 -7.03 12.62
N THR A 29 -11.90 -6.38 13.53
CA THR A 29 -10.87 -5.38 13.23
C THR A 29 -9.60 -6.04 12.70
N ILE A 30 -9.14 -5.66 11.50
CA ILE A 30 -7.81 -6.04 10.99
C ILE A 30 -6.81 -4.98 11.48
N ALA A 31 -5.92 -5.37 12.39
CA ALA A 31 -4.80 -4.54 12.84
C ALA A 31 -3.56 -4.84 12.01
N LEU A 32 -3.01 -3.82 11.33
CA LEU A 32 -1.72 -3.91 10.65
C LEU A 32 -0.67 -3.24 11.54
N ASN A 33 0.27 -4.03 12.06
CA ASN A 33 1.44 -3.50 12.76
C ASN A 33 2.63 -3.46 11.79
N MET A 34 2.91 -2.30 11.22
CA MET A 34 4.13 -2.07 10.46
C MET A 34 5.21 -1.56 11.43
N LYS A 35 6.09 -2.45 11.88
CA LYS A 35 7.25 -2.07 12.69
C LYS A 35 8.43 -1.78 11.77
N LEU A 36 8.83 -0.52 11.71
CA LEU A 36 9.97 -0.05 10.93
C LEU A 36 11.18 -0.01 11.86
N ASN A 37 12.18 -0.85 11.61
CA ASN A 37 13.42 -0.83 12.36
C ASN A 37 14.33 0.26 11.75
N THR A 38 14.51 1.36 12.48
CA THR A 38 15.67 2.22 12.30
C THR A 38 16.84 1.55 13.02
N THR A 39 18.00 1.41 12.38
CA THR A 39 19.21 0.80 12.96
C THR A 39 19.48 1.30 14.38
N ASP A 40 19.75 0.37 15.31
CA ASP A 40 19.71 0.51 16.78
C ASP A 40 20.71 1.50 17.44
N ASP A 41 21.37 2.41 16.71
CA ASP A 41 22.44 3.27 17.25
C ASP A 41 22.41 4.74 16.76
N VAL A 42 21.22 5.35 16.59
CA VAL A 42 21.12 6.76 16.17
C VAL A 42 20.31 7.60 17.17
N PRO A 43 20.81 8.77 17.62
CA PRO A 43 20.15 9.61 18.64
C PRO A 43 18.73 10.04 18.24
N LEU A 44 17.80 9.98 19.21
CA LEU A 44 16.35 10.25 19.08
C LEU A 44 15.98 11.66 18.57
N ASP A 45 16.97 12.53 18.46
CA ASP A 45 16.91 13.96 18.20
C ASP A 45 17.28 14.36 16.76
N ASP A 46 17.52 13.38 15.88
CA ASP A 46 17.66 13.63 14.43
C ASP A 46 16.28 13.62 13.71
N PRO A 47 15.80 14.75 13.15
CA PRO A 47 14.56 14.81 12.38
C PRO A 47 14.58 13.95 11.10
N MET A 48 15.72 13.35 10.73
CA MET A 48 15.85 12.37 9.64
C MET A 48 15.28 10.98 10.00
N LEU A 49 15.12 10.64 11.29
CA LEU A 49 14.81 9.27 11.76
C LEU A 49 13.40 8.75 11.48
N TYR A 50 12.44 9.61 11.10
CA TYR A 50 11.03 9.22 10.95
C TYR A 50 10.57 8.99 9.51
N GLN A 51 11.47 9.06 8.52
CA GLN A 51 11.05 9.03 7.11
C GLN A 51 11.00 7.62 6.53
N VAL A 52 9.94 6.91 6.88
CA VAL A 52 9.59 5.56 6.38
C VAL A 52 9.06 5.54 4.94
N GLY A 53 9.40 6.58 4.16
CA GLY A 53 8.85 6.84 2.84
C GLY A 53 7.40 7.32 2.84
N ARG A 54 6.87 7.64 1.65
CA ARG A 54 5.45 7.99 1.47
C ARG A 54 4.63 6.72 1.29
N ILE A 55 3.65 6.51 2.17
CA ILE A 55 2.78 5.33 2.16
C ILE A 55 1.36 5.72 1.74
N GLY A 56 0.87 5.10 0.66
CA GLY A 56 -0.54 5.13 0.29
C GLY A 56 -1.33 4.04 1.03
N ILE A 57 -2.64 4.26 1.22
CA ILE A 57 -3.50 3.32 1.95
C ILE A 57 -4.73 3.04 1.11
N GLY A 58 -4.98 1.77 0.80
CA GLY A 58 -6.29 1.30 0.37
C GLY A 58 -6.78 0.19 1.29
N ILE A 59 -8.05 -0.15 1.26
CA ILE A 59 -8.63 -1.26 2.01
C ILE A 59 -9.29 -2.25 1.05
N CYS A 60 -8.79 -3.49 1.06
CA CYS A 60 -9.33 -4.65 0.39
C CYS A 60 -9.80 -4.36 -1.05
N TYR A 61 -11.08 -4.03 -1.22
CA TYR A 61 -11.72 -3.77 -2.50
C TYR A 61 -11.12 -2.58 -3.26
N ASP A 62 -10.51 -1.62 -2.56
CA ASP A 62 -9.77 -0.49 -3.14
C ASP A 62 -8.68 -0.94 -4.13
N ILE A 63 -8.08 -2.11 -3.92
CA ILE A 63 -7.05 -2.65 -4.82
C ILE A 63 -7.59 -2.90 -6.24
N ARG A 64 -8.91 -2.94 -6.45
CA ARG A 64 -9.52 -3.12 -7.77
C ARG A 64 -9.55 -1.84 -8.60
N PHE A 65 -9.41 -0.67 -7.96
CA PHE A 65 -9.47 0.64 -8.62
C PHE A 65 -8.05 1.17 -8.83
N GLN A 66 -7.58 1.09 -10.08
CA GLN A 66 -6.21 1.50 -10.44
C GLN A 66 -5.99 3.01 -10.24
N GLU A 67 -7.04 3.80 -10.40
CA GLU A 67 -7.05 5.25 -10.30
C GLU A 67 -6.58 5.71 -8.92
N LEU A 68 -6.97 5.01 -7.86
CA LEU A 68 -6.53 5.32 -6.50
C LEU A 68 -5.01 5.13 -6.34
N ALA A 69 -4.47 4.04 -6.88
CA ALA A 69 -3.03 3.80 -6.85
C ALA A 69 -2.26 4.81 -7.71
N MET A 70 -2.81 5.18 -8.87
CA MET A 70 -2.24 6.21 -9.73
C MET A 70 -2.23 7.58 -9.03
N LEU A 71 -3.28 7.93 -8.28
CA LEU A 71 -3.31 9.15 -7.47
C LEU A 71 -2.20 9.12 -6.42
N TYR A 72 -2.04 8.04 -5.66
CA TYR A 72 -0.95 7.92 -4.69
C TYR A 72 0.43 8.04 -5.35
N ALA A 73 0.63 7.43 -6.51
CA ALA A 73 1.89 7.48 -7.24
C ALA A 73 2.20 8.86 -7.84
N ALA A 74 1.16 9.63 -8.23
CA ALA A 74 1.29 10.97 -8.81
C ALA A 74 1.32 12.09 -7.76
N ARG A 75 0.87 11.83 -6.52
CA ARG A 75 0.87 12.83 -5.44
C ARG A 75 2.30 13.19 -5.04
N GLY A 76 2.86 14.22 -5.67
CA GLY A 76 4.14 14.83 -5.28
C GLY A 76 4.16 15.34 -3.83
N PRO A 77 5.32 15.79 -3.32
CA PRO A 77 5.49 16.23 -1.94
C PRO A 77 4.43 17.25 -1.55
N ALA A 78 3.87 17.11 -0.34
CA ALA A 78 3.02 18.13 0.23
C ALA A 78 3.83 19.42 0.40
N GLU A 79 3.18 20.58 0.27
CA GLU A 79 3.81 21.91 0.31
C GLU A 79 4.62 22.17 1.60
N HIS A 80 4.34 21.41 2.65
CA HIS A 80 5.00 21.45 3.96
C HIS A 80 6.12 20.42 4.12
N CYS A 81 6.45 19.65 3.08
CA CYS A 81 7.57 18.72 3.12
C CYS A 81 8.86 19.51 2.87
N GLN A 82 9.50 19.94 3.95
CA GLN A 82 10.71 20.77 3.94
C GLN A 82 11.93 20.08 3.28
N TYR A 83 11.82 18.80 2.97
CA TYR A 83 12.88 17.98 2.38
C TYR A 83 12.63 17.77 0.88
N HIS A 84 13.31 18.57 0.05
CA HIS A 84 13.31 18.53 -1.42
C HIS A 84 13.92 17.24 -2.02
N LEU A 85 14.29 16.25 -1.20
CA LEU A 85 14.99 15.04 -1.61
C LEU A 85 14.08 14.00 -2.30
N TRP A 86 12.76 14.17 -2.21
CA TRP A 86 11.81 13.25 -2.81
C TRP A 86 10.94 13.94 -3.86
N THR A 87 11.21 13.65 -5.12
CA THR A 87 10.53 14.27 -6.27
C THR A 87 9.27 13.55 -6.73
N SER A 88 8.90 12.42 -6.13
CA SER A 88 7.92 11.48 -6.67
C SER A 88 6.77 11.17 -5.69
N GLY A 89 5.72 10.46 -6.09
CA GLY A 89 4.62 10.13 -5.17
C GLY A 89 4.92 9.00 -4.20
N ALA A 90 3.91 8.20 -3.84
CA ALA A 90 4.05 7.10 -2.88
C ALA A 90 5.18 6.12 -3.27
N HIS A 91 5.88 5.63 -2.25
CA HIS A 91 6.89 4.56 -2.38
C HIS A 91 6.30 3.18 -2.15
N LEU A 92 5.27 3.10 -1.30
CA LEU A 92 4.56 1.87 -0.96
C LEU A 92 3.06 2.16 -0.88
N ILE A 93 2.23 1.22 -1.30
CA ILE A 93 0.80 1.24 -0.98
C ILE A 93 0.46 0.00 -0.18
N CYS A 94 -0.17 0.20 0.98
CA CYS A 94 -0.67 -0.89 1.79
C CYS A 94 -2.16 -1.12 1.51
N TYR A 95 -2.53 -2.38 1.26
CA TYR A 95 -3.92 -2.84 1.18
C TYR A 95 -4.21 -3.94 2.19
N PRO A 96 -4.56 -3.62 3.45
CA PRO A 96 -5.15 -4.59 4.34
C PRO A 96 -6.49 -5.07 3.74
N GLY A 97 -6.71 -6.37 3.70
CA GLY A 97 -7.94 -6.91 3.13
C GLY A 97 -8.04 -8.42 3.20
N ALA A 98 -9.27 -8.90 3.15
CA ALA A 98 -9.58 -10.32 3.16
C ALA A 98 -10.33 -10.65 1.85
N PHE A 99 -9.63 -11.18 0.84
CA PHE A 99 -10.31 -11.79 -0.31
C PHE A 99 -10.91 -13.12 0.12
N ASN A 100 -11.98 -13.57 -0.54
CA ASN A 100 -12.59 -14.87 -0.25
C ASN A 100 -11.98 -15.98 -1.11
N MET A 101 -12.36 -17.23 -0.84
CA MET A 101 -11.89 -18.42 -1.56
C MET A 101 -12.20 -18.43 -3.06
N THR A 102 -13.15 -17.62 -3.54
CA THR A 102 -13.49 -17.54 -4.97
C THR A 102 -12.62 -16.50 -5.69
N THR A 103 -12.48 -15.32 -5.10
CA THR A 103 -11.78 -14.19 -5.72
C THR A 103 -10.30 -14.17 -5.42
N GLY A 104 -9.88 -14.76 -4.31
CA GLY A 104 -8.48 -14.87 -3.87
C GLY A 104 -7.58 -15.53 -4.92
N PRO A 105 -7.83 -16.80 -5.30
CA PRO A 105 -7.01 -17.52 -6.25
C PRO A 105 -6.87 -16.83 -7.63
N LEU A 106 -7.89 -16.05 -8.02
CA LEU A 106 -7.95 -15.43 -9.34
C LEU A 106 -7.34 -14.02 -9.37
N HIS A 107 -7.53 -13.26 -8.30
CA HIS A 107 -7.31 -11.80 -8.35
C HIS A 107 -6.33 -11.28 -7.30
N TRP A 108 -6.08 -12.00 -6.21
CA TRP A 108 -5.31 -11.45 -5.09
C TRP A 108 -3.90 -11.09 -5.51
N GLU A 109 -3.13 -12.06 -6.02
CA GLU A 109 -1.77 -11.83 -6.50
C GLU A 109 -1.76 -10.91 -7.74
N LEU A 110 -2.65 -11.18 -8.70
CA LEU A 110 -2.73 -10.43 -9.97
C LEU A 110 -2.89 -8.92 -9.73
N LEU A 111 -3.82 -8.53 -8.88
CA LEU A 111 -4.10 -7.11 -8.63
C LEU A 111 -2.92 -6.45 -7.92
N GLN A 112 -2.30 -7.11 -6.95
CA GLN A 112 -1.14 -6.57 -6.24
C GLN A 112 0.02 -6.29 -7.20
N ARG A 113 0.34 -7.26 -8.05
CA ARG A 113 1.40 -7.16 -9.05
C ARG A 113 1.11 -6.07 -10.07
N ALA A 114 -0.13 -5.96 -10.52
CA ALA A 114 -0.54 -4.86 -11.40
C ALA A 114 -0.36 -3.48 -10.72
N ARG A 115 -0.82 -3.31 -9.47
CA ARG A 115 -0.66 -2.06 -8.73
C ARG A 115 0.81 -1.68 -8.55
N ALA A 116 1.68 -2.65 -8.26
CA ALA A 116 3.10 -2.42 -8.07
C ALA A 116 3.81 -2.05 -9.38
N ALA A 117 3.61 -2.85 -10.43
CA ALA A 117 4.30 -2.68 -11.71
C ALA A 117 3.86 -1.42 -12.47
N ASP A 118 2.55 -1.13 -12.53
CA ASP A 118 2.00 0.00 -13.30
C ASP A 118 2.33 1.36 -12.66
N ASN A 119 2.49 1.38 -11.34
CA ASN A 119 2.77 2.60 -10.58
C ASN A 119 4.23 2.70 -10.09
N GLN A 120 5.05 1.69 -10.40
CA GLN A 120 6.48 1.63 -10.11
C GLN A 120 6.75 1.91 -8.62
N LEU A 121 6.11 1.15 -7.76
CA LEU A 121 6.15 1.27 -6.29
C LEU A 121 5.95 -0.11 -5.64
N TYR A 122 6.20 -0.20 -4.33
CA TYR A 122 5.93 -1.42 -3.58
C TYR A 122 4.45 -1.55 -3.24
N VAL A 123 3.94 -2.77 -3.18
CA VAL A 123 2.58 -3.06 -2.70
C VAL A 123 2.65 -4.09 -1.59
N ALA A 124 2.10 -3.74 -0.43
CA ALA A 124 1.98 -4.65 0.70
C ALA A 124 0.51 -4.98 0.95
N THR A 125 0.18 -6.25 1.09
CA THR A 125 -1.15 -6.71 1.47
C THR A 125 -1.09 -7.53 2.74
N CYS A 126 -2.06 -7.30 3.61
CA CYS A 126 -2.19 -8.03 4.87
C CYS A 126 -3.60 -8.60 4.95
N SER A 127 -3.66 -9.91 5.05
CA SER A 127 -4.88 -10.71 5.05
C SER A 127 -4.94 -11.51 6.34
N PRO A 128 -6.11 -11.65 6.98
CA PRO A 128 -6.30 -12.58 8.07
C PRO A 128 -5.92 -14.01 7.65
N ALA A 129 -5.45 -14.79 8.62
CA ALA A 129 -5.34 -16.24 8.45
C ALA A 129 -6.72 -16.83 8.10
N ARG A 130 -6.71 -17.92 7.34
CA ARG A 130 -7.92 -18.61 6.91
C ARG A 130 -8.54 -19.35 8.10
N ASP A 131 -9.76 -18.96 8.44
CA ASP A 131 -10.62 -19.71 9.36
C ASP A 131 -11.80 -20.30 8.58
N ALA A 132 -11.87 -21.63 8.51
CA ALA A 132 -12.93 -22.35 7.83
C ALA A 132 -14.28 -22.31 8.59
N GLY A 133 -14.26 -22.01 9.89
CA GLY A 133 -15.46 -21.85 10.71
C GLY A 133 -16.05 -20.43 10.68
N ALA A 134 -15.32 -19.46 10.11
CA ALA A 134 -15.78 -18.08 10.03
C ALA A 134 -16.91 -17.90 9.00
N GLY A 135 -17.81 -16.95 9.26
CA GLY A 135 -18.85 -16.55 8.29
C GLY A 135 -18.29 -15.97 6.99
N TYR A 136 -17.02 -15.53 6.99
CA TYR A 136 -16.28 -15.11 5.81
C TYR A 136 -14.89 -15.75 5.83
N VAL A 137 -14.68 -16.74 4.96
CA VAL A 137 -13.42 -17.49 4.87
C VAL A 137 -12.41 -16.69 4.04
N ALA A 138 -11.39 -16.16 4.71
CA ALA A 138 -10.33 -15.39 4.08
C ALA A 138 -9.39 -16.28 3.24
N TRP A 139 -8.91 -15.73 2.14
CA TRP A 139 -7.95 -16.37 1.27
C TRP A 139 -6.60 -16.55 1.97
N GLY A 140 -6.19 -15.60 2.82
CA GLY A 140 -4.84 -15.53 3.39
C GLY A 140 -3.87 -14.85 2.43
N HIS A 141 -2.64 -15.38 2.36
CA HIS A 141 -1.59 -14.96 1.44
C HIS A 141 -1.20 -13.48 1.53
N SER A 142 -0.93 -12.98 2.74
CA SER A 142 -0.31 -11.66 2.89
C SER A 142 0.97 -11.60 2.05
N THR A 143 1.22 -10.51 1.34
CA THR A 143 2.27 -10.46 0.31
C THR A 143 2.92 -9.07 0.23
N LEU A 144 4.23 -9.06 0.02
CA LEU A 144 4.98 -7.88 -0.43
C LEU A 144 5.39 -8.07 -1.89
N VAL A 145 5.03 -7.09 -2.72
CA VAL A 145 5.38 -7.02 -4.13
C VAL A 145 6.29 -5.82 -4.38
N GLY A 146 7.36 -6.03 -5.16
CA GLY A 146 8.32 -5.02 -5.54
C GLY A 146 7.95 -4.21 -6.79
N PRO A 147 8.71 -3.15 -7.11
CA PRO A 147 8.39 -2.17 -8.17
C PRO A 147 8.41 -2.74 -9.60
N PHE A 148 8.97 -3.92 -9.83
CA PHE A 148 8.94 -4.63 -11.11
C PHE A 148 7.73 -5.58 -11.21
N GLY A 149 6.91 -5.67 -10.16
CA GLY A 149 5.79 -6.62 -10.07
C GLY A 149 6.20 -8.02 -9.62
N GLU A 150 7.41 -8.15 -9.06
CA GLU A 150 7.97 -9.36 -8.47
C GLU A 150 7.43 -9.57 -7.04
N ILE A 151 7.14 -10.82 -6.68
CA ILE A 151 6.77 -11.18 -5.31
C ILE A 151 8.07 -11.31 -4.50
N LEU A 152 8.23 -10.45 -3.50
CA LEU A 152 9.41 -10.45 -2.63
C LEU A 152 9.21 -11.39 -1.44
N ALA A 153 8.00 -11.43 -0.91
CA ALA A 153 7.61 -12.36 0.15
C ALA A 153 6.10 -12.59 0.13
N THR A 154 5.66 -13.80 0.47
CA THR A 154 4.24 -14.15 0.57
C THR A 154 4.04 -15.19 1.67
N THR A 155 2.91 -15.12 2.37
CA THR A 155 2.47 -16.16 3.30
C THR A 155 1.63 -17.20 2.56
N GLU A 156 1.40 -18.31 3.24
CA GLU A 156 0.29 -19.19 2.90
C GLU A 156 -1.00 -18.70 3.59
N HIS A 157 -1.88 -19.63 3.96
CA HIS A 157 -3.18 -19.34 4.54
C HIS A 157 -3.22 -19.39 6.08
N ASP A 158 -2.15 -19.84 6.72
CA ASP A 158 -2.03 -19.87 8.18
C ASP A 158 -1.55 -18.53 8.75
N GLU A 159 -1.65 -18.38 10.07
CA GLU A 159 -1.11 -17.22 10.77
C GLU A 159 0.42 -17.17 10.61
N ALA A 160 0.91 -16.05 10.08
CA ALA A 160 2.32 -15.86 9.79
C ALA A 160 2.67 -14.37 9.75
N ILE A 161 3.97 -14.08 9.91
CA ILE A 161 4.53 -12.74 9.78
C ILE A 161 5.52 -12.74 8.61
N ILE A 162 5.40 -11.74 7.74
CA ILE A 162 6.42 -11.45 6.73
C ILE A 162 7.30 -10.32 7.26
N ILE A 163 8.61 -10.53 7.17
CA ILE A 163 9.61 -9.48 7.33
C ILE A 163 10.39 -9.43 6.03
N SER A 164 10.41 -8.27 5.39
CA SER A 164 11.14 -8.03 4.15
C SER A 164 11.64 -6.60 4.10
N GLU A 165 12.78 -6.41 3.44
CA GLU A 165 13.37 -5.10 3.23
C GLU A 165 12.70 -4.38 2.05
N VAL A 166 12.56 -3.06 2.17
CA VAL A 166 12.06 -2.17 1.11
C VAL A 166 13.21 -1.26 0.70
N ASP A 167 13.80 -1.55 -0.45
CA ASP A 167 14.90 -0.76 -1.02
C ASP A 167 14.33 0.30 -1.98
N TYR A 168 14.37 1.57 -1.58
CA TYR A 168 13.88 2.69 -2.40
C TYR A 168 14.72 2.93 -3.65
N SER A 169 15.97 2.47 -3.70
CA SER A 169 16.80 2.59 -4.90
C SER A 169 16.21 1.78 -6.08
N GLN A 170 15.47 0.71 -5.79
CA GLN A 170 14.76 -0.07 -6.82
C GLN A 170 13.63 0.73 -7.49
N ILE A 171 12.95 1.61 -6.73
CA ILE A 171 11.92 2.49 -7.29
C ILE A 171 12.55 3.46 -8.28
N GLU A 172 13.65 4.10 -7.88
CA GLU A 172 14.36 5.08 -8.72
C GLU A 172 14.97 4.43 -9.96
N LEU A 173 15.57 3.24 -9.80
CA LEU A 173 16.03 2.43 -10.92
C LEU A 173 14.88 2.13 -11.90
N ARG A 174 13.73 1.68 -11.38
CA ARG A 174 12.57 1.34 -12.19
C ARG A 174 12.00 2.54 -12.95
N ARG A 175 11.83 3.68 -12.28
CA ARG A 175 11.30 4.93 -12.86
C ARG A 175 12.27 5.57 -13.86
N THR A 176 13.58 5.44 -13.62
CA THR A 176 14.60 5.93 -14.56
C THR A 176 14.66 5.05 -15.81
N SER A 177 14.62 3.73 -15.65
CA SER A 177 14.72 2.76 -16.76
C SER A 177 13.46 2.73 -17.62
N LEU A 178 12.30 2.99 -17.02
CA LEU A 178 11.00 3.03 -17.70
C LEU A 178 10.19 4.25 -17.24
N PRO A 179 10.41 5.45 -17.79
CA PRO A 179 9.81 6.69 -17.29
C PRO A 179 8.36 6.86 -17.73
N LEU A 180 7.46 6.01 -17.21
CA LEU A 180 6.04 5.94 -17.61
C LEU A 180 5.33 7.29 -17.46
N GLU A 181 5.62 8.02 -16.39
CA GLU A 181 5.03 9.35 -16.13
C GLU A 181 5.29 10.35 -17.28
N LYS A 182 6.50 10.34 -17.84
CA LYS A 182 6.89 11.20 -18.98
C LYS A 182 6.26 10.76 -20.30
N GLN A 183 5.77 9.53 -20.36
CA GLN A 183 5.20 8.92 -21.57
C GLN A 183 3.67 8.95 -21.59
N ARG A 184 3.02 9.35 -20.49
CA ARG A 184 1.56 9.49 -20.43
C ARG A 184 1.07 10.55 -21.42
N ARG A 185 -0.03 10.25 -22.10
CA ARG A 185 -0.66 11.11 -23.10
C ARG A 185 -1.66 12.05 -22.46
N GLY A 186 -1.15 13.06 -21.75
CA GLY A 186 -1.94 14.10 -21.10
C GLY A 186 -2.87 14.88 -22.06
N ASP A 187 -2.56 14.86 -23.35
CA ASP A 187 -3.38 15.41 -24.44
C ASP A 187 -4.59 14.54 -24.80
N LEU A 188 -4.59 13.25 -24.44
CA LEU A 188 -5.69 12.31 -24.70
C LEU A 188 -6.52 12.03 -23.44
N TYR A 189 -5.88 11.97 -22.28
CA TYR A 189 -6.53 11.68 -21.01
C TYR A 189 -5.84 12.38 -19.86
N GLN A 190 -6.60 12.63 -18.79
CA GLN A 190 -6.08 13.19 -17.56
C GLN A 190 -6.67 12.47 -16.35
N LEU A 191 -5.82 12.16 -15.38
CA LEU A 191 -6.25 11.75 -14.05
C LEU A 191 -6.40 13.00 -13.19
N VAL A 192 -7.56 13.16 -12.56
CA VAL A 192 -7.88 14.38 -11.79
C VAL A 192 -8.01 14.04 -10.30
N ASP A 193 -7.16 14.64 -9.46
CA ASP A 193 -7.27 14.58 -8.00
C ASP A 193 -8.22 15.68 -7.50
N VAL A 194 -9.49 15.33 -7.33
CA VAL A 194 -10.52 16.28 -6.90
C VAL A 194 -10.32 16.83 -5.49
N GLN A 195 -9.50 16.18 -4.65
CA GLN A 195 -9.22 16.68 -3.30
C GLN A 195 -8.18 17.81 -3.33
N ARG A 196 -7.17 17.71 -4.19
CA ARG A 196 -6.15 18.76 -4.37
C ARG A 196 -6.61 19.94 -5.22
N LEU A 197 -7.61 19.74 -6.08
CA LEU A 197 -8.20 20.86 -6.84
C LEU A 197 -8.92 21.87 -5.95
N ASN A 198 -9.39 21.44 -4.78
CA ASN A 198 -10.20 22.26 -3.87
C ASN A 198 -9.43 22.67 -2.60
N SER A 199 -8.13 22.37 -2.51
CA SER A 199 -7.26 22.70 -1.38
C SER A 199 -6.43 23.95 -1.64
#